data_AF-A0A2D6LJ00-F1
#
_entry.id   AF-A0A2D6LJ00-F1
#
_cell.length_a   1.000
_cell.length_b   1.000
_cell.length_c   1.000
_cell.angle_alpha   90.00
_cell.angle_beta   90.00
_cell.angle_gamma   90.00
#
_symmetry.space_group_name_H-M   'P 1'
#
loop_
_entity.id
_entity.type
_entity.pdbx_description
1 polymer ?
#
loop_
_entity_poly.entity_id
_entity_poly.type
_entity_poly.pdbx_seq_one_letter_code
_entity_poly.pdbx_strand_id
1 'polypeptide(L)'
;MNETSLVKLSLSLSFFGLFLLFVISLFVEAEEVKISELSNVEKNDVKISGQIIAIKKFDNLAIVEIAELKSVDVIVFDKKMLDFKVGNNIIVTGEVKDYKGKKEIIAERIRKE
;
A
#
# COMPACT_ATOMS: atom_id res chain seq x y z
N MET A 1 -55.66 -9.98 -1.16
CA MET A 1 -54.34 -10.05 -0.49
C MET A 1 -54.51 -9.38 0.85
N ASN A 2 -54.27 -10.06 1.97
CA ASN A 2 -54.54 -9.49 3.29
C ASN A 2 -53.49 -8.44 3.65
N GLU A 3 -53.93 -7.26 4.05
CA GLU A 3 -53.06 -6.13 4.45
C GLU A 3 -52.05 -6.53 5.53
N THR A 4 -52.47 -7.40 6.45
CA THR A 4 -51.62 -7.95 7.51
C THR A 4 -50.47 -8.81 6.98
N SER A 5 -50.63 -9.49 5.84
CA SER A 5 -49.55 -10.24 5.19
C SER A 5 -48.52 -9.31 4.55
N LEU A 6 -48.98 -8.20 3.96
CA LEU A 6 -48.10 -7.18 3.38
C LEU A 6 -47.23 -6.50 4.45
N VAL A 7 -47.83 -6.15 5.60
CA VAL A 7 -47.11 -5.50 6.71
C VAL A 7 -46.09 -6.44 7.34
N LYS A 8 -46.41 -7.74 7.51
CA LYS A 8 -45.44 -8.72 8.03
C LYS A 8 -44.27 -8.95 7.07
N LEU A 9 -44.56 -8.97 5.77
CA LEU A 9 -43.54 -9.13 4.74
C LEU A 9 -42.60 -7.92 4.70
N SER A 10 -43.16 -6.69 4.72
CA SER A 10 -42.34 -5.48 4.70
C SER A 10 -41.46 -5.35 5.93
N LEU A 11 -42.00 -5.64 7.12
CA LEU A 11 -41.24 -5.59 8.37
C LEU A 11 -40.09 -6.62 8.39
N SER A 12 -40.35 -7.84 7.91
CA SER A 12 -39.32 -8.88 7.80
C SER A 12 -38.23 -8.49 6.81
N LEU A 13 -38.60 -7.88 5.69
CA LEU A 13 -37.66 -7.43 4.66
C LEU A 13 -36.80 -6.26 5.15
N SER A 14 -37.38 -5.32 5.90
CA SER A 14 -36.63 -4.23 6.54
C SER A 14 -35.61 -4.76 7.54
N PHE A 15 -36.00 -5.74 8.36
CA PHE A 15 -35.09 -6.35 9.32
C PHE A 15 -33.96 -7.11 8.62
N PHE A 16 -34.28 -7.84 7.56
CA PHE A 16 -33.29 -8.52 6.74
C PHE A 16 -32.34 -7.54 6.05
N GLY A 17 -32.84 -6.42 5.54
CA GLY A 17 -32.04 -5.36 4.93
C GLY A 17 -31.06 -4.71 5.92
N LEU A 18 -31.52 -4.41 7.14
CA LEU A 18 -30.66 -3.91 8.21
C LEU A 18 -29.59 -4.93 8.61
N PHE A 19 -29.97 -6.21 8.69
CA PHE A 19 -29.02 -7.29 8.96
C PHE A 19 -27.95 -7.38 7.85
N LEU A 20 -28.35 -7.26 6.59
CA LEU A 20 -27.43 -7.28 5.44
C LEU A 20 -26.48 -6.08 5.43
N LEU A 21 -26.99 -4.88 5.75
CA LEU A 21 -26.16 -3.67 5.91
C LEU A 21 -25.16 -3.82 7.05
N PHE A 22 -25.56 -4.41 8.17
CA PHE A 22 -24.66 -4.70 9.28
C PHE A 22 -23.52 -5.64 8.83
N VAL A 23 -23.85 -6.72 8.10
CA VAL A 23 -22.85 -7.64 7.55
C VAL A 23 -21.88 -6.90 6.62
N ILE A 24 -22.38 -6.09 5.69
CA ILE A 24 -21.52 -5.31 4.77
C ILE A 24 -20.58 -4.39 5.56
N SER A 25 -21.09 -3.71 6.58
CA SER A 25 -20.29 -2.81 7.42
C SER A 25 -19.13 -3.50 8.13
N LEU A 26 -19.19 -4.81 8.37
CA LEU A 26 -18.09 -5.57 8.97
C LEU A 26 -16.93 -5.82 8.00
N PHE A 27 -17.17 -5.73 6.68
CA PHE A 27 -16.17 -5.95 5.64
C PHE A 27 -15.66 -4.67 5.00
N VAL A 28 -16.20 -3.50 5.38
CA VAL A 28 -15.69 -2.21 4.91
C VAL A 28 -14.39 -1.90 5.64
N GLU A 29 -13.26 -2.17 4.98
CA GLU A 29 -11.94 -1.70 5.41
C GLU A 29 -11.58 -0.38 4.71
N ALA A 30 -10.72 0.42 5.36
CA ALA A 30 -10.12 1.58 4.73
C ALA A 30 -9.28 1.15 3.52
N GLU A 31 -9.35 1.92 2.44
CA GLU A 31 -8.57 1.63 1.24
C GLU A 31 -7.07 1.69 1.56
N GLU A 32 -6.34 0.67 1.09
CA GLU A 32 -4.90 0.64 1.21
C GLU A 32 -4.27 1.53 0.12
N VAL A 33 -3.54 2.55 0.58
CA VAL A 33 -2.90 3.55 -0.28
C VAL A 33 -1.40 3.50 -0.08
N LYS A 34 -0.64 3.62 -1.18
CA LYS A 34 0.83 3.68 -1.12
C LYS A 34 1.28 5.04 -0.60
N ILE A 35 2.37 5.06 0.17
CA ILE A 35 2.94 6.32 0.73
C ILE A 35 3.31 7.29 -0.39
N SER A 36 3.71 6.76 -1.54
CA SER A 36 4.05 7.57 -2.72
C SER A 36 2.87 8.27 -3.39
N GLU A 37 1.65 7.82 -3.12
CA GLU A 37 0.40 8.33 -3.72
C GLU A 37 -0.39 9.20 -2.74
N LEU A 38 0.05 9.29 -1.48
CA LEU A 38 -0.63 10.00 -0.40
C LEU A 38 -0.89 11.48 -0.71
N SER A 39 0.01 12.13 -1.45
CA SER A 39 -0.07 13.54 -1.83
C SER A 39 -1.32 13.89 -2.67
N ASN A 40 -1.90 12.90 -3.35
CA ASN A 40 -3.02 13.07 -4.28
C ASN A 40 -4.34 12.51 -3.73
N VAL A 41 -4.38 12.10 -2.46
CA VAL A 41 -5.54 11.43 -1.88
C VAL A 41 -6.41 12.43 -1.14
N GLU A 42 -7.66 12.57 -1.57
CA GLU A 42 -8.67 13.44 -0.94
C GLU A 42 -9.54 12.70 0.11
N LYS A 43 -9.15 11.48 0.51
CA LYS A 43 -9.90 10.65 1.46
C LYS A 43 -9.51 10.94 2.90
N ASN A 44 -10.48 10.85 3.81
CA ASN A 44 -10.28 11.10 5.24
C ASN A 44 -9.59 9.93 5.96
N ASP A 45 -9.87 8.69 5.54
CA ASP A 45 -9.35 7.48 6.17
C ASP A 45 -8.62 6.62 5.14
N VAL A 46 -7.35 6.30 5.43
CA VAL A 46 -6.50 5.48 4.58
C VAL A 46 -5.72 4.48 5.42
N LYS A 47 -5.46 3.31 4.84
CA LYS A 47 -4.55 2.32 5.39
C LYS A 47 -3.23 2.46 4.65
N ILE A 48 -2.13 2.66 5.38
CA ILE A 48 -0.77 2.71 4.81
C ILE A 48 0.09 1.60 5.41
N SER A 49 0.94 1.00 4.59
CA SER A 49 1.87 -0.06 4.97
C SER A 49 3.29 0.39 4.70
N GLY A 50 4.20 0.17 5.65
CA GLY A 50 5.60 0.56 5.51
C GLY A 50 6.44 0.20 6.73
N GLN A 51 7.70 0.62 6.73
CA GLN A 51 8.64 0.42 7.82
C GLN A 51 8.81 1.73 8.62
N ILE A 52 8.76 1.65 9.95
CA ILE A 52 9.02 2.81 10.81
C ILE A 52 10.51 3.17 10.71
N ILE A 53 10.81 4.41 10.29
CA ILE A 53 12.17 4.93 10.18
C ILE A 53 12.54 5.87 11.33
N ALA A 54 11.56 6.53 11.94
CA ALA A 54 11.79 7.37 13.12
C ALA A 54 10.53 7.49 13.98
N ILE A 55 10.73 7.72 15.29
CA ILE A 55 9.67 8.05 16.23
C ILE A 55 10.13 9.26 17.05
N LYS A 56 9.36 10.35 17.03
CA LYS A 56 9.59 11.54 17.86
C LYS A 56 8.44 11.64 18.86
N LYS A 57 8.75 11.58 20.16
CA LYS A 57 7.76 11.69 21.24
C LYS A 57 7.83 13.07 21.88
N PHE A 58 6.66 13.62 22.14
CA PHE A 58 6.43 14.85 22.91
C PHE A 58 5.38 14.53 23.99
N ASP A 59 5.13 15.46 24.91
CA ASP A 59 4.31 15.20 26.10
C ASP A 59 2.90 14.67 25.78
N ASN A 60 2.25 15.20 24.74
CA ASN A 60 0.89 14.82 24.33
C ASN A 60 0.80 14.29 22.88
N LEU A 61 1.93 14.09 22.18
CA LEU A 61 1.91 13.59 20.81
C LEU A 61 3.13 12.73 20.49
N ALA A 62 2.94 11.81 19.53
CA ALA A 62 4.04 11.09 18.91
C ALA A 62 3.94 11.25 17.39
N ILE A 63 5.06 11.58 16.76
CA ILE A 63 5.20 11.60 15.30
C ILE A 63 5.94 10.33 14.92
N VAL A 64 5.29 9.49 14.12
CA VAL A 64 5.88 8.26 13.58
C VAL A 64 6.15 8.50 12.10
N GLU A 65 7.40 8.35 11.70
CA GLU A 65 7.82 8.48 10.31
C GLU A 65 7.90 7.08 9.70
N ILE A 66 7.14 6.85 8.63
CA ILE A 66 7.00 5.54 7.97
C ILE A 66 7.49 5.69 6.53
N ALA A 67 8.34 4.77 6.09
CA ALA A 67 8.85 4.70 4.72
C ALA A 67 8.36 3.44 4.00
N GLU A 68 8.12 3.57 2.70
CA GLU A 68 7.76 2.47 1.82
C GLU A 68 9.04 1.94 1.15
N LEU A 69 9.42 0.68 1.44
CA LEU A 69 10.56 0.05 0.78
C LEU A 69 10.16 -0.34 -0.64
N LYS A 70 10.80 0.29 -1.63
CA LYS A 70 10.63 -0.05 -3.04
C LYS A 70 11.86 -0.78 -3.57
N SER A 71 11.64 -1.98 -4.10
CA SER A 71 12.65 -2.70 -4.88
C SER A 71 12.62 -2.25 -6.34
N VAL A 72 13.78 -2.09 -6.95
CA VAL A 72 13.93 -1.85 -8.39
C VAL A 72 14.85 -2.92 -8.95
N ASP A 73 14.45 -3.52 -10.07
CA ASP A 73 15.26 -4.51 -10.76
C ASP A 73 16.40 -3.79 -11.49
N VAL A 74 17.63 -4.21 -11.18
CA VAL A 74 18.85 -3.69 -11.78
C VAL A 74 19.47 -4.78 -12.63
N ILE A 75 19.54 -4.56 -13.94
CA ILE A 75 20.11 -5.52 -14.89
C ILE A 75 21.60 -5.26 -15.03
N VAL A 76 22.41 -6.29 -14.76
CA VAL A 76 23.86 -6.27 -14.89
C VAL A 76 24.29 -7.30 -15.93
N PHE A 77 24.90 -6.84 -17.02
CA PHE A 77 25.37 -7.73 -18.08
C PHE A 77 26.74 -8.36 -17.80
N ASP A 78 27.62 -7.66 -17.06
CA ASP A 78 28.93 -8.17 -16.68
C ASP A 78 28.93 -8.72 -15.24
N LYS A 79 28.99 -10.05 -15.10
CA LYS A 79 29.03 -10.74 -13.80
C LYS A 79 30.26 -10.37 -12.96
N LYS A 80 31.33 -9.82 -13.54
CA LYS A 80 32.50 -9.34 -12.79
C LYS A 80 32.19 -8.13 -11.92
N MET A 81 31.09 -7.42 -12.20
CA MET A 81 30.60 -6.32 -11.38
C MET A 81 29.77 -6.79 -10.17
N LEU A 82 29.52 -8.09 -10.00
CA LEU A 82 28.68 -8.66 -8.93
C LEU A 82 29.51 -9.23 -7.77
N ASP A 83 30.22 -8.38 -7.03
CA ASP A 83 30.85 -8.74 -5.74
C ASP A 83 30.13 -8.08 -4.54
N PHE A 84 28.81 -8.25 -4.53
CA PHE A 84 27.91 -7.73 -3.51
C PHE A 84 27.11 -8.86 -2.88
N LYS A 85 26.78 -8.70 -1.60
CA LYS A 85 25.91 -9.62 -0.86
C LYS A 85 24.62 -8.92 -0.47
N VAL A 86 23.58 -9.71 -0.20
CA VAL A 86 22.31 -9.21 0.33
C VAL A 86 22.59 -8.36 1.59
N GLY A 87 21.99 -7.18 1.64
CA GLY A 87 22.19 -6.20 2.72
C GLY A 87 23.36 -5.23 2.52
N ASN A 88 24.11 -5.30 1.40
CA ASN A 88 25.09 -4.26 1.07
C ASN A 88 24.41 -3.02 0.49
N ASN A 89 24.78 -1.84 0.99
CA ASN A 89 24.44 -0.58 0.34
C ASN A 89 25.31 -0.38 -0.91
N ILE A 90 24.65 -0.10 -2.03
CA ILE A 90 25.29 0.09 -3.32
C ILE A 90 24.74 1.33 -4.01
N ILE A 91 25.60 1.97 -4.80
CA ILE A 91 25.22 3.06 -5.70
C ILE A 91 25.26 2.50 -7.12
N VAL A 92 24.12 2.56 -7.80
CA VAL A 92 23.95 2.13 -9.19
C VAL A 92 23.82 3.36 -10.08
N THR A 93 24.59 3.40 -11.17
CA THR A 93 24.47 4.42 -12.22
C THR A 93 24.16 3.72 -13.54
N GLY A 94 23.15 4.21 -14.25
CA GLY A 94 22.67 3.55 -15.46
C GLY A 94 21.46 4.23 -16.10
N GLU A 95 20.95 3.61 -17.15
CA GLU A 95 19.81 4.08 -17.92
C GLU A 95 18.51 3.47 -17.39
N VAL A 96 17.48 4.30 -17.14
CA VAL A 96 16.14 3.83 -16.77
C VAL A 96 15.42 3.38 -18.03
N LYS A 97 14.92 2.14 -18.06
CA LYS A 97 14.11 1.62 -19.17
C LYS A 97 12.79 1.04 -18.68
N ASP A 98 11.75 1.18 -19.48
CA ASP A 98 10.50 0.46 -19.29
C ASP A 98 10.56 -0.89 -20.02
N TYR A 99 10.46 -1.97 -19.27
CA TYR A 99 10.39 -3.33 -19.80
C TYR A 99 9.14 -4.04 -19.23
N LYS A 100 8.26 -4.50 -20.13
CA LYS A 100 6.99 -5.16 -19.77
C LYS A 100 6.13 -4.38 -18.75
N GLY A 101 6.16 -3.04 -18.81
CA GLY A 101 5.40 -2.17 -17.92
C GLY A 101 6.01 -1.99 -16.52
N LYS A 102 7.24 -2.47 -16.30
CA LYS A 102 8.04 -2.19 -15.09
C LYS A 102 9.24 -1.33 -15.47
N LYS A 103 9.54 -0.35 -14.61
CA LYS A 103 10.77 0.44 -14.71
C LYS A 103 11.93 -0.37 -14.14
N GLU A 104 12.94 -0.56 -14.96
CA GLU A 104 14.18 -1.25 -14.64
C GLU A 104 15.36 -0.30 -14.87
N ILE A 105 16.50 -0.58 -14.22
CA ILE A 105 17.74 0.17 -14.44
C ILE A 105 18.75 -0.75 -15.08
N ILE A 106 19.24 -0.40 -16.28
CA ILE A 106 20.38 -1.07 -16.88
C ILE A 106 21.65 -0.44 -16.31
N ALA A 107 22.37 -1.19 -15.48
CA ALA A 107 23.56 -0.68 -14.80
C ALA A 107 24.75 -0.57 -15.76
N GLU A 108 25.34 0.62 -15.83
CA GLU A 108 26.64 0.84 -16.46
C GLU A 108 27.77 0.71 -15.44
N ARG A 109 27.50 1.10 -14.19
CA ARG A 109 28.46 1.04 -13.09
C ARG A 109 27.75 0.80 -11.76
N ILE A 110 28.32 -0.08 -10.94
CA ILE A 110 27.89 -0.33 -9.57
C ILE A 110 29.10 -0.22 -8.65
N ARG A 111 28.96 0.51 -7.54
CA ARG A 111 29.99 0.66 -6.51
C ARG A 111 29.39 0.53 -5.10
N LYS A 112 30.21 0.17 -4.12
CA LYS A 112 29.83 0.24 -2.70
C LYS A 112 29.69 1.71 -2.29
N GLU A 113 28.73 1.97 -1.41
CA GLU A 113 28.67 3.22 -0.66
C GLU A 113 29.89 3.34 0.28
#